data_AF-A0A7S1RPQ3-F1
#
_entry.id   AF-A0A7S1RPQ3-F1
#
_cell.length_a   1.000
_cell.length_b   1.000
_cell.length_c   1.000
_cell.angle_alpha   90.00
_cell.angle_beta   90.00
_cell.angle_gamma   90.00
#
_symmetry.space_group_name_H-M   'P 1'
#
loop_
_entity.id
_entity.type
_entity.pdbx_description
1 polymer ?
#
loop_
_entity_poly.entity_id
_entity_poly.type
_entity_poly.pdbx_seq_one_letter_code
_entity_poly.pdbx_strand_id
1 'polypeptide(L)'
;MWRRRSGGAELKVTEYGKPHRVQFRAAERLLANAAGRPLPGGAATGAPSPFRRIYMVGDNPAADVRGANAAGDSWRSILVCTGVYKGSAESNDHVDPAWRA
;
A
#
# COMPACT_ATOMS: atom_id res chain seq x y z
N MET A 1 -23.19 -7.57 12.13
CA MET A 1 -24.55 -7.39 11.55
C MET A 1 -24.93 -8.53 10.61
N TRP A 2 -24.08 -8.89 9.62
CA TRP A 2 -24.31 -10.01 8.69
C TRP A 2 -24.64 -11.35 9.35
N ARG A 3 -23.78 -11.82 10.27
CA ARG A 3 -23.92 -13.12 10.96
C ARG A 3 -25.29 -13.32 11.65
N ARG A 4 -25.89 -12.24 12.16
CA ARG A 4 -27.22 -12.27 12.80
C ARG A 4 -28.37 -12.31 11.79
N ARG A 5 -28.19 -11.78 10.57
CA ARG A 5 -29.23 -11.78 9.52
C ARG A 5 -29.17 -13.02 8.63
N SER A 6 -28.03 -13.66 8.51
CA SER A 6 -27.80 -14.81 7.62
C SER A 6 -27.93 -16.18 8.31
N GLY A 7 -28.36 -16.22 9.57
CA GLY A 7 -28.41 -17.47 10.34
C GLY A 7 -27.02 -18.09 10.56
N GLY A 8 -25.98 -17.27 10.62
CA GLY A 8 -24.60 -17.72 10.84
C GLY A 8 -23.80 -18.02 9.57
N ALA A 9 -24.35 -17.81 8.37
CA ALA A 9 -23.61 -18.02 7.13
C ALA A 9 -22.40 -17.08 7.01
N GLU A 10 -21.28 -17.63 6.53
CA GLU A 10 -20.05 -16.89 6.26
C GLU A 10 -20.25 -15.88 5.12
N LEU A 11 -19.75 -14.66 5.29
CA LEU A 11 -19.79 -13.66 4.23
C LEU A 11 -18.59 -13.87 3.32
N LYS A 12 -18.84 -14.24 2.05
CA LYS A 12 -17.80 -14.24 1.02
C LYS A 12 -17.54 -12.81 0.57
N VAL A 13 -16.43 -12.23 1.00
CA VAL A 13 -16.00 -10.87 0.62
C VAL A 13 -14.74 -10.96 -0.24
N THR A 14 -14.70 -10.16 -1.29
CA THR A 14 -13.46 -9.84 -1.99
C THR A 14 -13.12 -8.38 -1.66
N GLU A 15 -12.03 -8.16 -0.95
CA GLU A 15 -11.58 -6.83 -0.57
C GLU A 15 -10.64 -6.25 -1.63
N TYR A 16 -10.86 -4.97 -1.95
CA TYR A 16 -10.00 -4.19 -2.81
C TYR A 16 -9.60 -2.93 -2.06
N GLY A 17 -8.37 -2.47 -2.29
CA GLY A 17 -7.84 -1.39 -1.45
C GLY A 17 -6.39 -1.63 -1.11
N LYS A 18 -5.79 -0.64 -0.46
CA LYS A 18 -4.66 -0.90 0.41
C LYS A 18 -5.12 -1.82 1.55
N PRO A 19 -4.30 -2.77 2.01
CA PRO A 19 -2.89 -2.95 1.67
C PRO A 19 -2.63 -3.86 0.45
N HIS A 20 -3.64 -4.22 -0.34
CA HIS A 20 -3.47 -5.20 -1.42
C HIS A 20 -2.57 -4.68 -2.55
N ARG A 21 -1.63 -5.53 -2.96
CA ARG A 21 -0.58 -5.22 -3.96
C ARG A 21 -1.11 -4.75 -5.32
N VAL A 22 -2.34 -5.14 -5.68
CA VAL A 22 -2.99 -4.72 -6.94
C VAL A 22 -3.05 -3.20 -7.08
N GLN A 23 -3.31 -2.48 -5.98
CA GLN A 23 -3.39 -1.02 -5.99
C GLN A 23 -2.03 -0.36 -6.20
N PHE A 24 -0.98 -0.86 -5.53
CA PHE A 24 0.38 -0.34 -5.67
C PHE A 24 0.94 -0.57 -7.08
N ARG A 25 0.65 -1.74 -7.68
CA ARG A 25 0.99 -2.03 -9.08
C ARG A 25 0.29 -1.08 -10.06
N ALA A 26 -0.96 -0.74 -9.79
CA ALA A 26 -1.68 0.22 -10.61
C ALA A 26 -1.08 1.63 -10.47
N ALA A 27 -0.77 2.07 -9.26
CA ALA A 27 -0.11 3.36 -9.00
C ALA A 27 1.26 3.43 -9.70
N GLU A 28 2.06 2.38 -9.64
CA GLU A 28 3.37 2.32 -10.28
C GLU A 28 3.28 2.44 -11.82
N ARG A 29 2.29 1.81 -12.46
CA ARG A 29 2.00 2.02 -13.89
C ARG A 29 1.69 3.48 -14.21
N LEU A 30 0.83 4.11 -13.40
CA LEU A 30 0.43 5.50 -13.62
C LEU A 30 1.64 6.42 -13.49
N LEU A 31 2.47 6.22 -12.46
CA LEU A 31 3.72 6.96 -12.29
C LEU A 31 4.67 6.74 -13.48
N ALA A 32 4.87 5.49 -13.89
CA ALA A 32 5.75 5.13 -15.01
C ALA A 32 5.30 5.80 -16.32
N ASN A 33 4.00 5.78 -16.60
CA ASN A 33 3.42 6.43 -17.77
C ASN A 33 3.57 7.96 -17.69
N ALA A 34 3.28 8.57 -16.55
CA ALA A 34 3.45 10.01 -16.34
C ALA A 34 4.90 10.46 -16.49
N ALA A 35 5.86 9.60 -16.13
CA ALA A 35 7.29 9.84 -16.27
C ALA A 35 7.83 9.58 -17.70
N GLY A 36 6.98 9.18 -18.65
CA GLY A 36 7.41 8.80 -20.00
C GLY A 36 8.28 7.54 -20.04
N ARG A 37 8.16 6.67 -19.03
CA ARG A 37 8.94 5.43 -18.86
C ARG A 37 8.01 4.22 -18.68
N PRO A 38 7.17 3.89 -19.68
CA PRO A 38 6.18 2.82 -19.56
C PRO A 38 6.85 1.48 -19.22
N LEU A 39 6.23 0.73 -18.31
CA LEU A 39 6.71 -0.58 -17.88
C LEU A 39 6.61 -1.61 -19.03
N PRO A 40 7.71 -2.29 -19.41
CA PRO A 40 7.66 -3.36 -20.40
C PRO A 40 6.72 -4.50 -19.96
N GLY A 41 5.74 -4.83 -20.81
CA GLY A 41 4.74 -5.89 -20.53
C GLY A 41 3.63 -5.51 -19.53
N GLY A 42 3.61 -4.28 -19.01
CA GLY A 42 2.66 -3.79 -18.01
C GLY A 42 2.78 -4.46 -16.63
N ALA A 43 2.20 -3.88 -15.57
CA ALA A 43 2.24 -4.41 -14.18
C ALA A 43 1.74 -5.85 -13.90
N ALA A 44 1.43 -6.66 -14.90
CA ALA A 44 1.24 -8.09 -14.71
C ALA A 44 2.58 -8.83 -14.65
N THR A 45 3.60 -8.34 -15.36
CA THR A 45 4.83 -9.11 -15.66
C THR A 45 5.87 -9.16 -14.55
N GLY A 46 5.65 -8.46 -13.42
CA GLY A 46 6.67 -8.39 -12.37
C GLY A 46 7.96 -7.71 -12.83
N ALA A 47 7.92 -6.98 -13.95
CA ALA A 47 9.04 -6.19 -14.42
C ALA A 47 9.50 -5.21 -13.32
N PRO A 48 10.82 -5.01 -13.17
CA PRO A 48 11.36 -4.12 -12.16
C PRO A 48 10.89 -2.68 -12.38
N SER A 49 10.72 -1.96 -11.29
CA SER A 49 10.35 -0.54 -11.30
C SER A 49 11.37 0.29 -12.09
N PRO A 50 10.95 1.26 -12.92
CA PRO A 50 11.86 2.23 -13.51
C PRO A 50 12.33 3.28 -12.48
N PHE A 51 11.76 3.26 -11.27
CA PHE A 51 12.05 4.21 -10.21
C PHE A 51 13.04 3.62 -9.20
N ARG A 52 14.07 4.40 -8.87
CA ARG A 52 14.97 4.10 -7.74
C ARG A 52 14.21 4.06 -6.43
N ARG A 53 13.19 4.91 -6.29
CA ARG A 53 12.38 5.02 -5.08
C ARG A 53 11.01 5.65 -5.37
N ILE A 54 9.99 5.13 -4.72
CA ILE A 54 8.62 5.64 -4.68
C ILE A 54 8.25 5.78 -3.21
N TYR A 55 7.82 6.96 -2.79
CA TYR A 55 7.41 7.21 -1.41
C TYR A 55 5.89 7.16 -1.29
N MET A 56 5.38 6.22 -0.51
CA MET A 56 3.99 6.17 -0.08
C MET A 56 3.85 6.98 1.19
N VAL A 57 3.17 8.12 1.11
CA VAL A 57 2.89 8.99 2.27
C VAL A 57 1.47 8.72 2.73
N GLY A 58 1.28 8.37 4.00
CA GLY A 58 -0.04 8.07 4.56
C GLY A 58 -0.06 8.02 6.08
N ASP A 59 -1.26 8.00 6.64
CA ASP A 59 -1.53 8.09 8.08
C ASP A 59 -2.01 6.76 8.68
N ASN A 60 -2.23 5.73 7.85
CA ASN A 60 -2.75 4.43 8.30
C ASN A 60 -1.69 3.33 8.20
N PRO A 61 -1.15 2.85 9.33
CA PRO A 61 -0.13 1.78 9.33
C PRO A 61 -0.61 0.49 8.65
N ALA A 62 -1.84 0.05 8.94
CA ALA A 62 -2.40 -1.20 8.43
C ALA A 62 -2.73 -1.17 6.93
N ALA A 63 -2.77 0.02 6.31
CA ALA A 63 -3.10 0.20 4.90
C ALA A 63 -1.94 0.80 4.10
N ASP A 64 -1.54 2.03 4.40
CA ASP A 64 -0.52 2.77 3.66
C ASP A 64 0.85 2.15 3.83
N VAL A 65 1.25 1.99 5.09
CA VAL A 65 2.59 1.52 5.45
C VAL A 65 2.75 0.05 5.09
N ARG A 66 1.83 -0.80 5.57
CA ARG A 66 1.80 -2.22 5.23
C ARG A 66 1.82 -2.47 3.73
N GLY A 67 0.98 -1.74 3.00
CA GLY A 67 0.86 -1.87 1.55
C GLY A 67 2.16 -1.50 0.84
N ALA A 68 2.79 -0.38 1.21
CA ALA A 68 4.05 0.05 0.61
C ALA A 68 5.20 -0.90 0.94
N ASN A 69 5.27 -1.37 2.20
CA ASN A 69 6.29 -2.32 2.65
C ASN A 69 6.20 -3.65 1.88
N ALA A 70 5.00 -4.05 1.44
CA ALA A 70 4.76 -5.27 0.66
C ALA A 70 4.78 -5.08 -0.88
N ALA A 71 4.89 -3.84 -1.36
CA ALA A 71 4.72 -3.53 -2.78
C ALA A 71 5.95 -3.86 -3.64
N GLY A 72 7.15 -3.78 -3.06
CA GLY A 72 8.43 -4.14 -3.69
C GLY A 72 9.57 -3.18 -3.33
N ASP A 73 10.78 -3.49 -3.79
CA ASP A 73 12.02 -2.85 -3.34
C ASP A 73 12.14 -1.35 -3.65
N SER A 74 11.37 -0.82 -4.60
CA SER A 74 11.35 0.61 -4.89
C SER A 74 10.45 1.39 -3.92
N TRP A 75 9.51 0.74 -3.24
CA TRP A 75 8.54 1.42 -2.38
C TRP A 75 9.11 1.70 -0.98
N ARG A 76 8.84 2.89 -0.45
CA ARG A 76 9.18 3.32 0.90
C ARG A 76 7.99 4.00 1.53
N SER A 77 7.61 3.56 2.72
CA SER A 77 6.52 4.16 3.49
C SER A 77 7.02 5.38 4.28
N ILE A 78 6.22 6.43 4.30
CA ILE A 78 6.34 7.59 5.18
C ILE A 78 5.03 7.70 5.95
N LEU A 79 5.10 7.51 7.27
CA LEU A 79 3.95 7.59 8.16
C LEU A 79 3.80 9.01 8.70
N VAL A 80 2.64 9.63 8.47
CA VAL A 80 2.30 10.96 9.00
C VAL A 80 1.36 10.85 10.20
N CYS A 81 1.44 11.82 11.10
CA CYS A 81 0.69 11.83 12.36
C CYS A 81 -0.57 12.72 12.32
N THR A 82 -1.06 13.04 11.12
CA THR A 82 -2.17 13.99 10.92
C THR A 82 -3.55 13.32 10.83
N GLY A 83 -3.63 12.00 11.05
CA GLY A 83 -4.83 11.22 10.78
C GLY A 83 -5.03 10.02 11.71
N VAL A 84 -5.25 8.83 11.15
CA VAL A 84 -5.54 7.58 11.88
C VAL A 84 -4.46 7.27 12.90
N TYR A 85 -3.19 7.33 12.50
CA TYR A 85 -2.06 7.18 13.41
C TYR A 85 -1.97 8.36 14.39
N LYS A 86 -1.90 8.05 15.68
CA LYS A 86 -1.87 9.01 16.80
C LYS A 86 -0.52 9.12 17.50
N GLY A 87 0.54 8.65 16.85
CA GLY A 87 1.91 8.81 17.36
C GLY A 87 2.47 10.22 17.14
N SER A 88 3.78 10.32 17.23
CA SER A 88 4.56 11.54 16.98
C SER A 88 5.57 11.31 15.86
N ALA A 89 6.27 12.36 15.44
CA ALA A 89 7.32 12.28 14.43
C ALA A 89 8.48 11.36 14.84
N GLU A 90 8.66 11.15 16.13
CA GLU A 90 9.71 10.32 16.72
C GLU A 90 9.26 8.86 16.93
N SER A 91 7.95 8.58 16.83
CA SER A 91 7.40 7.25 17.04
C SER A 91 7.01 6.56 15.73
N ASN A 92 6.86 5.23 15.78
CA ASN A 92 6.46 4.43 14.64
C ASN A 92 5.45 3.37 15.08
N ASP A 93 4.65 2.86 14.15
CA ASP A 93 3.76 1.76 14.46
C ASP A 93 4.55 0.48 14.74
N HIS A 94 4.10 -0.29 15.74
CA HIS A 94 4.80 -1.47 16.22
C HIS A 94 4.52 -2.72 15.39
N VAL A 95 3.39 -2.75 14.66
CA VAL A 95 3.01 -3.87 13.79
C VAL A 95 3.46 -3.60 12.36
N ASP A 96 3.19 -2.40 11.86
CA ASP A 96 3.50 -1.95 10.51
C ASP A 96 4.43 -0.73 10.54
N PRO A 97 5.72 -0.90 10.90
CA PRO A 97 6.64 0.22 10.99
C PRO A 97 6.92 0.81 9.60
N ALA A 98 6.88 2.15 9.52
CA ALA A 98 7.30 2.88 8.35
C ALA A 98 8.82 2.77 8.13
N TRP A 99 9.24 2.97 6.89
CA TRP A 99 10.64 2.88 6.51
C TRP A 99 11.51 3.89 7.28
N ARG A 100 12.70 3.43 7.68
CA ARG A 100 13.77 4.25 8.28
C ARG A 100 14.99 4.24 7.36
N ALA A 101 15.59 5.41 7.18
CA ALA A 101 16.75 5.62 6.31
C ALA A 101 18.06 5.15 6.95
#